data_AF-A0A367RUC0-F1
#
_entry.id   AF-A0A367RUC0-F1
#
_cell.length_a   1.000
_cell.length_b   1.000
_cell.length_c   1.000
_cell.angle_alpha   90.00
_cell.angle_beta   90.00
_cell.angle_gamma   90.00
#
_symmetry.space_group_name_H-M   'P 1'
#
loop_
_entity.id
_entity.type
_entity.pdbx_description
1 polymer ?
#
loop_
_entity_poly.entity_id
_entity_poly.type
_entity_poly.pdbx_seq_one_letter_code
_entity_poly.pdbx_strand_id
1 'polypeptide(L)'
;MQLIQRHLYFLLLLLLLTACGSKSTKDELSKELTSVKSWAATAHFVGDAWIRKAVPTSYVKQTLIKTQEELKTETETLSKLSIPTANRSAIFKSLQQLQDTVSQMSKAVEKKNYQAVAQQIQQLSHQEQAIAKLSLTAGEQL
;
A
#
# COMPACT_ATOMS: atom_id res chain seq x y z
N MET A 1 53.36 -17.92 13.03
CA MET A 1 52.49 -16.89 13.63
C MET A 1 51.86 -15.92 12.62
N GLN A 2 52.17 -15.98 11.30
CA GLN A 2 51.51 -15.12 10.29
C GLN A 2 50.29 -15.75 9.58
N LEU A 3 50.16 -17.08 9.56
CA LEU A 3 48.99 -17.75 8.96
C LEU A 3 47.70 -17.54 9.77
N ILE A 4 47.79 -17.55 11.11
CA ILE A 4 46.63 -17.37 12.00
C ILE A 4 46.07 -15.95 11.88
N GLN A 5 46.94 -14.95 11.76
CA GLN A 5 46.56 -13.55 11.62
C GLN A 5 45.87 -13.26 10.27
N ARG A 6 46.28 -13.95 9.20
CA ARG A 6 45.64 -13.86 7.88
C ARG A 6 44.25 -14.50 7.85
N HIS A 7 44.07 -15.61 8.57
CA HIS A 7 42.76 -16.24 8.73
C HIS A 7 41.81 -15.40 9.57
N LEU A 8 42.30 -14.75 10.64
CA LEU A 8 41.48 -13.87 11.48
C LEU A 8 40.95 -12.66 10.70
N TYR A 9 41.79 -12.08 9.83
CA TYR A 9 41.42 -10.93 8.99
C TYR A 9 40.38 -11.33 7.92
N PHE A 10 40.49 -12.53 7.37
CA PHE A 10 39.54 -13.06 6.39
C PHE A 10 38.18 -13.39 7.02
N LEU A 11 38.19 -13.91 8.25
CA LEU A 11 36.97 -14.17 9.03
C LEU A 11 36.26 -12.87 9.46
N LEU A 12 37.03 -11.82 9.81
CA LEU A 12 36.50 -10.49 10.09
C LEU A 12 35.85 -9.86 8.85
N LEU A 13 36.45 -10.04 7.67
CA LEU A 13 35.91 -9.54 6.40
C LEU A 13 34.60 -10.25 6.00
N LEU A 14 34.49 -11.55 6.26
CA LEU A 14 33.25 -12.32 6.03
C LEU A 14 32.10 -11.91 6.97
N LEU A 15 32.39 -11.49 8.20
CA LEU A 15 31.40 -10.98 9.15
C LEU A 15 30.87 -9.58 8.77
N LEU A 16 31.64 -8.78 8.01
CA LEU A 16 31.20 -7.48 7.51
C LEU A 16 30.21 -7.59 6.32
N LEU A 17 30.11 -8.75 5.65
CA LEU A 17 29.18 -8.95 4.53
C LEU A 17 27.77 -9.40 4.97
N THR A 18 27.55 -9.83 6.21
CA THR A 18 26.23 -10.28 6.69
C THR A 18 25.40 -9.17 7.34
N ALA A 19 25.95 -7.96 7.50
CA ALA A 19 25.29 -6.85 8.19
C ALA A 19 24.34 -6.01 7.32
N CYS A 20 24.27 -6.26 6.01
CA CYS A 20 23.35 -5.59 5.08
C CYS A 20 22.35 -6.60 4.51
N GLY A 21 21.19 -6.79 5.14
CA GLY A 21 20.19 -7.68 4.54
C GLY A 21 18.81 -7.74 5.17
N SER A 22 18.64 -7.48 6.46
CA SER A 22 17.30 -7.52 7.07
C SER A 22 16.70 -6.12 7.16
N LYS A 23 15.83 -5.76 6.19
CA LYS A 23 14.89 -4.66 6.45
C LYS A 23 14.00 -5.08 7.62
N SER A 24 13.79 -4.17 8.57
CA SER A 24 12.89 -4.45 9.68
C SER A 24 11.47 -4.65 9.16
N THR A 25 10.71 -5.58 9.74
CA THR A 25 9.27 -5.75 9.45
C THR A 25 8.49 -4.44 9.58
N LYS A 26 8.96 -3.53 10.44
CA LYS A 26 8.44 -2.17 10.59
C LYS A 26 8.61 -1.32 9.34
N ASP A 27 9.79 -1.33 8.73
CA ASP A 27 10.08 -0.55 7.54
C ASP A 27 9.29 -1.07 6.34
N GLU A 28 9.15 -2.41 6.25
CA GLU A 28 8.32 -3.04 5.22
C GLU A 28 6.85 -2.68 5.41
N LEU A 29 6.31 -2.80 6.63
CA LEU A 29 4.92 -2.42 6.91
C LEU A 29 4.64 -0.95 6.56
N SER A 30 5.54 -0.04 6.96
CA SER A 30 5.41 1.39 6.66
C SER A 30 5.45 1.67 5.16
N LYS A 31 6.35 1.00 4.44
CA LYS A 31 6.48 1.11 2.98
C LYS A 31 5.22 0.67 2.26
N GLU A 32 4.69 -0.52 2.57
CA GLU A 32 3.50 -1.04 1.90
C GLU A 32 2.26 -0.19 2.23
N LEU A 33 2.08 0.28 3.48
CA LEU A 33 0.99 1.20 3.82
C LEU A 33 1.11 2.56 3.11
N THR A 34 2.32 3.04 2.86
CA THR A 34 2.57 4.25 2.06
C THR A 34 2.21 4.02 0.58
N SER A 35 2.52 2.84 0.04
CA SER A 35 2.13 2.45 -1.32
C SER A 35 0.61 2.39 -1.47
N VAL A 36 -0.08 1.73 -0.52
CA VAL A 36 -1.55 1.69 -0.45
C VAL A 36 -2.16 3.09 -0.44
N LYS A 37 -1.61 4.02 0.37
CA LYS A 37 -2.07 5.42 0.39
C LYS A 37 -1.91 6.10 -0.96
N SER A 38 -0.81 5.84 -1.67
CA SER A 38 -0.53 6.41 -2.99
C SER A 38 -1.52 5.90 -4.06
N TRP A 39 -1.87 4.62 -4.00
CA TRP A 39 -2.90 4.03 -4.86
C TRP A 39 -4.31 4.54 -4.55
N ALA A 40 -4.66 4.71 -3.27
CA ALA A 40 -5.91 5.36 -2.88
C ALA A 40 -6.00 6.80 -3.45
N ALA A 41 -4.94 7.59 -3.29
CA ALA A 41 -4.88 8.95 -3.85
C ALA A 41 -5.00 8.97 -5.38
N THR A 42 -4.46 7.95 -6.06
CA THR A 42 -4.61 7.79 -7.52
C THR A 42 -6.06 7.54 -7.91
N ALA A 43 -6.78 6.65 -7.21
CA ALA A 43 -8.20 6.43 -7.43
C ALA A 43 -9.03 7.70 -7.17
N HIS A 44 -8.73 8.43 -6.09
CA HIS A 44 -9.37 9.70 -5.76
C HIS A 44 -9.18 10.70 -6.90
N PHE A 45 -7.93 10.96 -7.27
CA PHE A 45 -7.57 11.92 -8.31
C PHE A 45 -8.26 11.62 -9.63
N VAL A 46 -8.18 10.37 -10.11
CA VAL A 46 -8.76 10.01 -11.41
C VAL A 46 -10.29 10.02 -11.38
N GLY A 47 -10.90 9.71 -10.23
CA GLY A 47 -12.34 9.85 -10.01
C GLY A 47 -12.80 11.31 -10.09
N ASP A 48 -12.12 12.22 -9.38
CA ASP A 48 -12.47 13.65 -9.39
C ASP A 48 -12.28 14.26 -10.79
N ALA A 49 -11.17 13.94 -11.45
CA ALA A 49 -10.91 14.37 -12.83
C ALA A 49 -12.02 13.88 -13.79
N TRP A 50 -12.52 12.65 -13.60
CA TRP A 50 -13.60 12.11 -14.43
C TRP A 50 -14.94 12.82 -14.20
N ILE A 51 -15.29 13.11 -12.93
CA ILE A 51 -16.52 13.87 -12.60
C ILE A 51 -16.48 15.26 -13.23
N ARG A 52 -15.30 15.89 -13.25
CA ARG A 52 -15.07 17.19 -13.91
C ARG A 52 -15.00 17.09 -15.45
N LYS A 53 -15.17 15.88 -16.02
CA LYS A 53 -15.04 15.60 -17.46
C LYS A 53 -13.68 16.00 -18.03
N ALA A 54 -12.64 16.01 -17.20
CA ALA A 54 -11.28 16.40 -17.59
C ALA A 54 -10.49 15.25 -18.24
N VAL A 55 -11.00 14.01 -18.13
CA VAL A 55 -10.35 12.81 -18.67
C VAL A 55 -11.35 11.86 -19.32
N PRO A 56 -10.95 11.08 -20.35
CA PRO A 56 -11.83 10.09 -20.98
C PRO A 56 -12.22 8.94 -20.04
N THR A 57 -13.43 8.40 -20.22
CA THR A 57 -13.91 7.22 -19.46
C THR A 57 -12.98 6.00 -19.58
N SER A 58 -12.40 5.77 -20.76
CA SER A 58 -11.48 4.64 -20.99
C SER A 58 -10.21 4.74 -20.14
N TYR A 59 -9.64 5.94 -20.03
CA TYR A 59 -8.47 6.21 -19.19
C TYR A 59 -8.79 5.92 -17.72
N VAL A 60 -9.87 6.50 -17.21
CA VAL A 60 -10.29 6.34 -15.81
C VAL A 60 -10.56 4.88 -15.47
N LYS A 61 -11.25 4.14 -16.34
CA LYS A 61 -11.51 2.71 -16.16
C LYS A 61 -10.21 1.92 -16.06
N GLN A 62 -9.26 2.16 -16.97
CA GLN A 62 -7.96 1.47 -16.94
C GLN A 62 -7.16 1.81 -15.67
N THR A 63 -7.12 3.09 -15.28
CA THR A 63 -6.44 3.51 -14.05
C THR A 63 -7.05 2.89 -12.80
N LEU A 64 -8.39 2.83 -12.69
CA LEU A 64 -9.05 2.20 -11.55
C LEU A 64 -8.84 0.68 -11.50
N ILE A 65 -8.81 0.01 -12.66
CA ILE A 65 -8.45 -1.43 -12.73
C ILE A 65 -7.02 -1.63 -12.24
N LYS A 66 -6.07 -0.84 -12.75
CA LYS A 66 -4.67 -0.93 -12.32
C LYS A 66 -4.53 -0.65 -10.83
N THR A 67 -5.24 0.35 -10.31
CA THR A 67 -5.28 0.66 -8.89
C THR A 67 -5.78 -0.54 -8.07
N GLN A 68 -6.82 -1.24 -8.54
CA GLN A 68 -7.32 -2.43 -7.87
C GLN A 68 -6.30 -3.58 -7.86
N GLU A 69 -5.60 -3.81 -8.97
CA GLU A 69 -4.53 -4.82 -9.06
C GLU A 69 -3.41 -4.55 -8.06
N GLU A 70 -2.95 -3.30 -8.00
CA GLU A 70 -1.85 -2.90 -7.12
C GLU A 70 -2.26 -2.96 -5.66
N LEU A 71 -3.47 -2.50 -5.30
CA LEU A 71 -3.99 -2.66 -3.93
C LEU A 71 -4.07 -4.14 -3.50
N LYS A 72 -4.39 -5.04 -4.44
CA LYS A 72 -4.38 -6.47 -4.18
C LYS A 72 -2.95 -6.97 -3.95
N THR A 73 -1.99 -6.57 -4.79
CA THR A 73 -0.57 -6.92 -4.61
C THR A 73 -0.02 -6.44 -3.26
N GLU A 74 -0.29 -5.19 -2.87
CA GLU A 74 0.10 -4.66 -1.56
C GLU A 74 -0.54 -5.45 -0.41
N THR A 75 -1.82 -5.82 -0.54
CA THR A 75 -2.53 -6.63 0.46
C THR A 75 -1.91 -8.02 0.59
N GLU A 76 -1.53 -8.65 -0.53
CA GLU A 76 -0.84 -9.94 -0.55
C GLU A 76 0.55 -9.84 0.08
N THR A 77 1.31 -8.78 -0.17
CA THR A 77 2.61 -8.54 0.49
C THR A 77 2.44 -8.36 1.99
N LEU A 78 1.52 -7.50 2.42
CA LEU A 78 1.19 -7.28 3.83
C LEU A 78 0.76 -8.56 4.55
N SER A 79 0.08 -9.48 3.86
CA SER A 79 -0.37 -10.75 4.44
C SER A 79 0.77 -11.65 4.89
N LYS A 80 1.93 -11.52 4.23
CA LYS A 80 3.17 -12.29 4.49
C LYS A 80 4.02 -11.67 5.60
N LEU A 81 3.78 -10.41 5.96
CA LEU A 81 4.51 -9.75 7.03
C LEU A 81 4.05 -10.25 8.41
N SER A 82 4.99 -10.29 9.36
CA SER A 82 4.73 -10.60 10.76
C SER A 82 4.15 -9.38 11.49
N ILE A 83 2.89 -9.07 11.21
CA ILE A 83 2.17 -7.93 11.79
C ILE A 83 1.52 -8.37 13.13
N PRO A 84 1.66 -7.59 14.22
CA PRO A 84 0.99 -7.85 15.48
C PRO A 84 -0.52 -8.01 15.32
N THR A 85 -1.11 -9.03 15.95
CA THR A 85 -2.53 -9.38 15.83
C THR A 85 -3.47 -8.20 16.14
N ALA A 86 -3.07 -7.34 17.08
CA ALA A 86 -3.82 -6.13 17.45
C ALA A 86 -4.06 -5.18 16.27
N ASN A 87 -3.09 -5.04 15.37
CA ASN A 87 -3.16 -4.14 14.22
C ASN A 87 -3.60 -4.86 12.94
N ARG A 88 -3.34 -6.17 12.84
CA ARG A 88 -3.62 -6.97 11.65
C ARG A 88 -5.08 -6.86 11.20
N SER A 89 -6.04 -7.09 12.10
CA SER A 89 -7.47 -7.08 11.74
C SER A 89 -7.92 -5.70 11.23
N ALA A 90 -7.49 -4.62 11.90
CA ALA A 90 -7.82 -3.26 11.50
C ALA A 90 -7.26 -2.92 10.12
N ILE A 91 -5.99 -3.25 9.85
CA ILE A 91 -5.34 -3.03 8.56
C ILE A 91 -6.07 -3.77 7.44
N PHE A 92 -6.30 -5.08 7.58
CA PHE A 92 -6.96 -5.86 6.52
C PHE A 92 -8.41 -5.44 6.28
N LYS A 93 -9.13 -4.99 7.33
CA LYS A 93 -10.46 -4.42 7.16
C LYS A 93 -10.43 -3.13 6.35
N SER A 94 -9.51 -2.21 6.64
CA SER A 94 -9.36 -0.96 5.88
C SER A 94 -8.95 -1.22 4.43
N LEU A 95 -8.05 -2.18 4.18
CA LEU A 95 -7.64 -2.57 2.83
C LEU A 95 -8.80 -3.17 2.02
N GLN A 96 -9.61 -4.03 2.63
CA GLN A 96 -10.78 -4.60 1.97
C GLN A 96 -11.78 -3.51 1.59
N GLN A 97 -12.09 -2.61 2.52
CA GLN A 97 -13.01 -1.49 2.27
C GLN A 97 -12.51 -0.59 1.12
N LEU A 98 -11.21 -0.32 1.07
CA LEU A 98 -10.58 0.44 0.00
C LEU A 98 -10.73 -0.25 -1.36
N GLN A 99 -10.41 -1.54 -1.44
CA GLN A 99 -10.55 -2.33 -2.68
C GLN A 99 -11.99 -2.38 -3.17
N ASP A 100 -12.95 -2.53 -2.25
CA ASP A 100 -14.38 -2.53 -2.56
C ASP A 100 -14.83 -1.18 -3.13
N THR A 101 -14.41 -0.08 -2.51
CA THR A 101 -14.71 1.28 -2.99
C THR A 101 -14.13 1.52 -4.39
N VAL A 102 -12.87 1.17 -4.65
CA VAL A 102 -12.25 1.31 -5.98
C VAL A 102 -12.96 0.44 -7.03
N SER A 103 -13.37 -0.79 -6.67
CA SER A 103 -14.17 -1.65 -7.55
C SER A 103 -15.51 -1.02 -7.91
N GLN A 104 -16.19 -0.43 -6.91
CA GLN A 104 -17.47 0.25 -7.11
C GLN A 104 -17.32 1.51 -7.96
N MET A 105 -16.22 2.26 -7.82
CA MET A 105 -15.88 3.38 -8.71
C MET A 105 -15.76 2.93 -10.15
N SER A 106 -15.02 1.85 -10.42
CA SER A 106 -14.83 1.32 -11.79
C SER A 106 -16.17 0.96 -12.44
N LYS A 107 -17.05 0.27 -11.69
CA LYS A 107 -18.42 -0.07 -12.13
C LYS A 107 -19.28 1.17 -12.38
N ALA A 108 -19.16 2.20 -11.54
CA ALA A 108 -19.90 3.44 -11.67
C ALA A 108 -19.43 4.26 -12.90
N VAL A 109 -18.12 4.30 -13.16
CA VAL A 109 -17.52 4.91 -14.36
C VAL A 109 -18.05 4.26 -15.63
N GLU A 110 -18.09 2.93 -15.67
CA GLU A 110 -18.63 2.16 -16.79
C GLU A 110 -20.11 2.48 -17.06
N LYS A 111 -20.90 2.64 -16.00
CA LYS A 111 -22.32 3.01 -16.08
C LYS A 111 -22.55 4.51 -16.29
N LYS A 112 -21.50 5.32 -16.43
CA LYS A 112 -21.55 6.79 -16.49
C LYS A 112 -22.32 7.42 -15.30
N ASN A 113 -22.26 6.78 -14.14
CA ASN A 113 -22.93 7.23 -12.92
C ASN A 113 -22.02 8.16 -12.12
N TYR A 114 -22.02 9.44 -12.48
CA TYR A 114 -21.21 10.48 -11.84
C TYR A 114 -21.53 10.66 -10.35
N GLN A 115 -22.81 10.57 -9.97
CA GLN A 115 -23.21 10.69 -8.56
C GLN A 115 -22.63 9.56 -7.71
N ALA A 116 -22.66 8.32 -8.21
CA ALA A 116 -22.05 7.20 -7.52
C ALA A 116 -20.54 7.39 -7.38
N VAL A 117 -19.83 7.85 -8.42
CA VAL A 117 -18.38 8.12 -8.29
C VAL A 117 -18.12 9.24 -7.26
N ALA A 118 -18.93 10.29 -7.21
CA ALA A 118 -18.80 11.34 -6.20
C ALA A 118 -18.95 10.80 -4.76
N GLN A 119 -19.94 9.93 -4.53
CA GLN A 119 -20.12 9.27 -3.24
C GLN A 119 -18.92 8.40 -2.87
N GLN A 120 -18.37 7.65 -3.84
CA GLN A 120 -17.20 6.81 -3.60
C GLN A 120 -15.94 7.63 -3.28
N ILE A 121 -15.75 8.80 -3.89
CA ILE A 121 -14.63 9.71 -3.54
C ILE A 121 -14.72 10.19 -2.10
N GLN A 122 -15.94 10.49 -1.62
CA GLN A 122 -16.13 10.86 -0.22
C GLN A 122 -15.77 9.70 0.71
N GLN A 123 -16.23 8.49 0.39
CA GLN A 123 -15.88 7.29 1.15
C GLN A 123 -14.37 7.00 1.13
N LEU A 124 -13.73 7.17 -0.02
CA LEU A 124 -12.29 7.00 -0.22
C LEU A 124 -11.50 7.97 0.65
N SER A 125 -11.92 9.23 0.75
CA SER A 125 -11.28 10.24 1.60
C SER A 125 -11.26 9.84 3.08
N HIS A 126 -12.33 9.20 3.57
CA HIS A 126 -12.35 8.66 4.94
C HIS A 126 -11.43 7.45 5.11
N GLN A 127 -11.36 6.57 4.11
CA GLN A 127 -10.49 5.39 4.12
C GLN A 127 -9.00 5.78 4.06
N GLU A 128 -8.63 6.79 3.27
CA GLU A 128 -7.28 7.35 3.21
C GLU A 128 -6.81 7.84 4.58
N GLN A 129 -7.67 8.53 5.32
CA GLN A 129 -7.38 8.98 6.69
C GLN A 129 -7.22 7.82 7.66
N ALA A 130 -8.03 6.77 7.54
CA ALA A 130 -7.92 5.58 8.37
C ALA A 130 -6.57 4.87 8.15
N ILE A 131 -6.16 4.70 6.89
CA ILE A 131 -4.88 4.08 6.53
C ILE A 131 -3.70 4.92 7.02
N ALA A 132 -3.77 6.25 6.88
CA ALA A 132 -2.74 7.14 7.40
C ALA A 132 -2.58 7.07 8.93
N LYS A 133 -3.68 6.89 9.67
CA LYS A 133 -3.61 6.66 11.12
C LYS A 133 -2.96 5.32 11.44
N LEU A 134 -3.34 4.26 10.71
CA LEU A 134 -2.78 2.92 10.89
C LEU A 134 -1.27 2.87 10.58
N SER A 135 -0.79 3.62 9.59
CA SER A 135 0.64 3.68 9.28
C SER A 135 1.47 4.34 10.39
N LEU A 136 0.88 5.30 11.12
CA LEU A 136 1.52 5.92 12.29
C LEU A 136 1.54 4.96 13.47
N THR A 137 0.39 4.39 13.84
CA THR A 137 0.27 3.52 15.03
C THR A 137 1.01 2.20 14.88
N ALA A 138 0.96 1.59 13.69
CA ALA A 138 1.67 0.35 13.44
C ALA A 138 3.19 0.53 13.34
N GLY A 139 3.64 1.75 12.99
CA GLY A 139 5.04 2.15 13.08
C GLY A 139 5.51 2.35 14.52
N GLU A 140 4.64 2.74 15.46
CA GLU A 140 5.04 2.95 16.86
C GLU A 140 5.07 1.66 17.70
N GLN A 141 4.29 0.65 17.30
CA GLN A 141 4.07 -0.59 18.07
C GLN A 141 4.93 -1.79 17.62
N LEU A 142 5.88 -1.56 16.73
CA LEU A 142 6.91 -2.50 16.24
C LEU A 142 8.30 -2.03 16.65
#